data_AF-A0AAN6MC16-F1
#
_entry.id   AF-A0AAN6MC16-F1
#
_cell.length_a   1.000
_cell.length_b   1.000
_cell.length_c   1.000
_cell.angle_alpha   90.00
_cell.angle_beta   90.00
_cell.angle_gamma   90.00
#
_symmetry.space_group_name_H-M   'P 1'
#
loop_
_entity.id
_entity.type
_entity.pdbx_description
1 polymer ?
#
loop_
_entity_poly.entity_id
_entity_poly.type
_entity_poly.pdbx_seq_one_letter_code
_entity_poly.pdbx_strand_id
1 'polypeptide(L)'
;MARLIHGAPATPVPRRADPLTDLALLLNRLQRSILHADADREARLRQSSFERDKAAQNVAYARSLLAKLDQDALALKLHARRQDAQADLLRKRDLLDQVADRLSDLAELAAAAGNNVDAGDDDDSSDGEDLLADIIATPSESLDSTRSPDMQPEEPDET
;
A
#
# COMPACT_ATOMS: atom_id res chain seq x y z
N MET A 1 39.66 -50.29 -13.50
CA MET A 1 38.21 -50.06 -13.60
C MET A 1 37.82 -48.99 -12.60
N ALA A 2 37.40 -47.81 -13.05
CA ALA A 2 36.93 -46.73 -12.18
C ALA A 2 35.63 -46.16 -12.78
N ARG A 3 34.51 -46.34 -12.09
CA ARG A 3 33.22 -45.75 -12.45
C ARG A 3 33.06 -44.46 -11.66
N LEU A 4 33.25 -43.31 -12.33
CA LEU A 4 32.85 -42.00 -11.80
C LEU A 4 31.33 -41.89 -11.89
N ILE A 5 30.65 -42.11 -10.77
CA ILE A 5 29.25 -41.72 -10.55
C ILE A 5 29.18 -40.19 -10.57
N HIS A 6 28.59 -39.66 -11.64
CA HIS A 6 28.25 -38.25 -11.76
C HIS A 6 27.14 -37.93 -10.76
N GLY A 7 27.42 -37.00 -9.84
CA GLY A 7 26.42 -36.44 -8.93
C GLY A 7 25.35 -35.70 -9.73
N ALA A 8 24.10 -36.11 -9.55
CA ALA A 8 22.95 -35.39 -10.11
C ALA A 8 22.89 -33.97 -9.52
N PRO A 9 22.59 -32.93 -10.32
CA PRO A 9 22.33 -31.60 -9.78
C PRO A 9 21.03 -31.66 -8.98
N ALA A 10 21.13 -31.43 -7.67
CA ALA A 10 19.96 -31.23 -6.82
C ALA A 10 19.21 -30.00 -7.32
N THR A 11 18.09 -30.22 -8.01
CA THR A 11 17.19 -29.13 -8.38
C THR A 11 16.61 -28.54 -7.10
N PRO A 12 16.72 -27.22 -6.86
CA PRO A 12 16.11 -26.60 -5.70
C PRO A 12 14.59 -26.70 -5.88
N VAL A 13 13.96 -27.61 -5.14
CA VAL A 13 12.51 -27.68 -5.04
C VAL A 13 12.04 -26.33 -4.48
N PRO A 14 11.21 -25.56 -5.19
CA PRO A 14 10.63 -24.35 -4.62
C PRO A 14 9.81 -24.78 -3.41
N ARG A 15 10.28 -24.47 -2.20
CA ARG A 15 9.49 -24.68 -0.99
C ARG A 15 8.27 -23.79 -1.15
N ARG A 16 7.11 -24.38 -1.43
CA ARG A 16 5.82 -23.70 -1.21
C ARG A 16 5.83 -23.33 0.26
N ALA A 17 6.04 -22.05 0.52
CA ALA A 17 6.04 -21.54 1.87
C ALA A 17 4.62 -21.73 2.41
N ASP A 18 4.52 -22.38 3.57
CA ASP A 18 3.25 -22.64 4.22
C ASP A 18 2.70 -21.28 4.68
N PRO A 19 1.49 -20.87 4.25
CA PRO A 19 0.91 -19.58 4.62
C PRO A 19 0.90 -19.35 6.15
N LEU A 20 0.79 -20.42 6.93
CA LEU A 20 0.84 -20.32 8.39
C LEU A 20 2.23 -19.94 8.91
N THR A 21 3.27 -20.51 8.30
CA THR A 21 4.68 -20.24 8.63
C THR A 21 5.06 -18.83 8.20
N ASP A 22 4.63 -18.42 7.00
CA ASP A 22 4.87 -17.06 6.50
C ASP A 22 4.23 -16.01 7.39
N LEU A 23 2.98 -16.24 7.83
CA LEU A 23 2.31 -15.35 8.77
C LEU A 23 3.08 -15.25 10.08
N ALA A 24 3.53 -16.38 10.63
CA ALA A 24 4.26 -16.39 11.90
C ALA A 24 5.60 -15.64 11.82
N LEU A 25 6.36 -15.84 10.74
CA LEU A 25 7.62 -15.13 10.52
C LEU A 25 7.40 -13.63 10.31
N LEU A 26 6.38 -13.27 9.52
CA LEU A 26 6.04 -11.89 9.25
C LEU A 26 5.58 -11.16 10.52
N LEU A 27 4.70 -11.77 11.31
CA LEU A 27 4.26 -11.22 12.59
C LEU A 27 5.43 -11.05 13.55
N ASN A 28 6.33 -12.04 13.66
CA ASN A 28 7.50 -11.92 14.53
C ASN A 28 8.40 -10.75 14.11
N ARG A 29 8.60 -10.57 12.78
CA ARG A 29 9.35 -9.43 12.26
C ARG A 29 8.66 -8.11 12.59
N LEU A 30 7.35 -8.02 12.36
CA LEU A 30 6.56 -6.83 12.62
C LEU A 30 6.61 -6.43 14.09
N GLN A 31 6.41 -7.37 15.01
CA GLN A 31 6.51 -7.13 16.45
C GLN A 31 7.88 -6.58 16.83
N ARG A 32 8.97 -7.24 16.41
CA ARG A 32 10.33 -6.76 16.69
C ARG A 32 10.60 -5.38 16.09
N SER A 33 10.07 -5.11 14.91
CA SER A 33 10.35 -3.87 14.19
C SER A 33 9.50 -2.67 14.62
N ILE A 34 8.33 -2.90 15.22
CA ILE A 34 7.33 -1.86 15.51
C ILE A 34 7.00 -1.81 17.01
N LEU A 35 6.64 -2.95 17.62
CA LEU A 35 6.28 -3.00 19.05
C LEU A 35 7.51 -2.99 19.97
N HIS A 36 8.61 -3.59 19.51
CA HIS A 36 9.88 -3.65 20.24
C HIS A 36 10.99 -2.94 19.47
N ALA A 37 10.65 -1.87 18.76
CA ALA A 37 11.62 -1.08 18.03
C ALA A 37 12.61 -0.44 19.00
N ASP A 38 13.91 -0.58 18.72
CA ASP A 38 14.94 0.22 19.38
C ASP A 38 14.75 1.71 19.07
N ALA A 39 15.30 2.60 19.90
CA ALA A 39 15.14 4.06 19.76
C ALA A 39 15.51 4.57 18.35
N ASP A 40 16.60 4.06 17.77
CA ASP A 40 17.02 4.41 16.41
C ASP A 40 16.01 3.95 15.35
N ARG A 41 15.41 2.77 15.54
CA ARG A 41 14.43 2.22 14.61
C ARG A 41 13.11 2.98 14.71
N GLU A 42 12.70 3.32 15.91
CA GLU A 42 11.53 4.16 16.15
C GLU A 42 11.71 5.55 15.54
N ALA A 43 12.88 6.17 15.73
CA ALA A 43 13.20 7.45 15.10
C ALA A 43 13.11 7.39 13.57
N ARG A 44 13.62 6.32 12.95
CA ARG A 44 13.50 6.09 11.49
C ARG A 44 12.04 5.92 11.06
N LEU A 45 11.23 5.19 11.81
CA LEU A 45 9.80 5.04 11.51
C LEU A 45 9.04 6.36 11.63
N ARG A 46 9.42 7.23 12.57
CA ARG A 46 8.82 8.58 12.67
C ARG A 46 9.27 9.48 11.53
N GLN A 47 10.56 9.49 11.20
CA GLN A 47 11.12 10.40 10.19
C GLN A 47 10.82 9.98 8.75
N SER A 48 10.78 8.68 8.46
CA SER A 48 10.62 8.15 7.11
C SER A 48 9.20 7.65 6.86
N SER A 49 8.45 8.35 6.00
CA SER A 49 7.15 7.86 5.50
C SER A 49 7.30 6.52 4.77
N PHE A 50 8.35 6.34 3.98
CA PHE A 50 8.61 5.10 3.25
C PHE A 50 8.69 3.87 4.17
N GLU A 51 9.35 3.98 5.33
CA GLU A 51 9.41 2.87 6.29
C GLU A 51 8.04 2.57 6.91
N ARG A 52 7.22 3.61 7.16
CA ARG A 52 5.82 3.43 7.61
C ARG A 52 4.97 2.76 6.55
N ASP A 53 5.06 3.20 5.29
CA ASP A 53 4.29 2.64 4.18
C ASP A 53 4.66 1.18 3.92
N LYS A 54 5.95 0.86 3.97
CA LYS A 54 6.44 -0.52 3.86
C LYS A 54 5.91 -1.39 5.01
N ALA A 55 5.89 -0.87 6.23
CA ALA A 55 5.32 -1.57 7.37
C ALA A 55 3.79 -1.74 7.24
N ALA A 56 3.07 -0.73 6.76
CA ALA A 56 1.64 -0.80 6.47
C ALA A 56 1.32 -1.87 5.40
N GLN A 57 2.10 -1.94 4.33
CA GLN A 57 1.97 -2.99 3.30
C GLN A 57 2.20 -4.38 3.87
N ASN A 58 3.20 -4.55 4.75
CA ASN A 58 3.42 -5.83 5.43
C ASN A 58 2.24 -6.22 6.33
N VAL A 59 1.63 -5.25 7.04
CA VAL A 59 0.42 -5.47 7.84
C VAL A 59 -0.75 -5.88 6.94
N ALA A 60 -0.97 -5.19 5.82
CA ALA A 60 -2.02 -5.52 4.86
C ALA A 60 -1.83 -6.93 4.27
N TYR A 61 -0.60 -7.30 3.92
CA TYR A 61 -0.27 -8.65 3.47
C TYR A 61 -0.53 -9.70 4.56
N ALA A 62 -0.13 -9.44 5.80
CA ALA A 62 -0.43 -10.32 6.94
C ALA A 62 -1.95 -10.51 7.13
N ARG A 63 -2.75 -9.44 6.99
CA ARG A 63 -4.23 -9.53 7.03
C ARG A 63 -4.78 -10.44 5.93
N SER A 64 -4.25 -10.31 4.70
CA SER A 64 -4.66 -11.16 3.58
C SER A 64 -4.34 -12.64 3.83
N LEU A 65 -3.21 -12.92 4.48
CA LEU A 65 -2.76 -14.27 4.80
C LEU A 65 -3.60 -14.87 5.92
N LEU A 66 -3.92 -14.06 6.93
CA LEU A 66 -4.81 -14.44 8.03
C LEU A 66 -6.21 -14.78 7.51
N ALA A 67 -6.77 -13.97 6.61
CA ALA A 67 -8.07 -14.24 6.00
C ALA A 67 -8.11 -15.55 5.19
N LYS A 68 -7.01 -15.90 4.49
CA LYS A 68 -6.88 -17.20 3.81
C LYS A 68 -6.83 -18.35 4.79
N LEU A 69 -6.04 -18.21 5.85
CA LEU A 69 -5.91 -19.23 6.90
C LEU A 69 -7.22 -19.43 7.68
N ASP A 70 -8.01 -18.38 7.89
CA ASP A 70 -9.35 -18.49 8.48
C ASP A 70 -10.27 -19.34 7.60
N GLN A 71 -10.26 -19.13 6.28
CA GLN A 71 -11.02 -19.94 5.33
C GLN A 71 -10.55 -21.40 5.33
N ASP A 72 -9.24 -21.63 5.33
CA ASP A 72 -8.66 -22.97 5.39
C ASP A 72 -8.99 -23.69 6.72
N ALA A 73 -9.01 -22.95 7.83
CA ALA A 73 -9.39 -23.49 9.13
C ALA A 73 -10.85 -23.94 9.16
N LEU A 74 -11.76 -23.25 8.47
CA LEU A 74 -13.16 -23.67 8.35
C LEU A 74 -13.31 -25.00 7.59
N ALA A 75 -12.38 -25.32 6.67
CA ALA A 75 -12.38 -26.59 5.93
C ALA A 75 -11.94 -27.79 6.80
N LEU A 76 -11.45 -27.57 8.03
CA LEU A 76 -11.03 -28.64 8.94
C LEU A 76 -12.24 -29.43 9.47
N LYS A 77 -12.26 -30.72 9.15
CA LYS A 77 -13.31 -31.68 9.57
C LYS A 77 -13.25 -32.03 11.05
N LEU A 78 -12.07 -32.02 11.66
CA LEU A 78 -11.93 -32.28 13.09
C LEU A 78 -12.26 -31.02 13.89
N HIS A 79 -13.35 -31.07 14.66
CA HIS A 79 -13.82 -29.96 15.49
C HIS A 79 -12.75 -29.44 16.47
N ALA A 80 -12.06 -30.33 17.20
CA ALA A 80 -11.02 -29.93 18.15
C ALA A 80 -9.88 -29.17 17.45
N ARG A 81 -9.33 -29.73 16.37
CA ARG A 81 -8.26 -29.09 15.59
C ARG A 81 -8.70 -27.75 14.99
N ARG A 82 -9.97 -27.63 14.59
CA ARG A 82 -10.52 -26.37 14.09
C ARG A 82 -10.60 -25.31 15.18
N GLN A 83 -11.07 -25.67 16.37
CA GLN A 83 -11.14 -24.75 17.50
C GLN A 83 -9.75 -24.25 17.91
N ASP A 84 -8.76 -25.15 17.98
CA ASP A 84 -7.37 -24.79 18.27
C ASP A 84 -6.81 -23.83 17.21
N ALA A 85 -7.02 -24.13 15.92
CA ALA A 85 -6.58 -23.27 14.82
C ALA A 85 -7.26 -21.89 14.85
N GLN A 86 -8.56 -21.84 15.14
CA GLN A 86 -9.29 -20.57 15.28
C GLN A 86 -8.78 -19.75 16.48
N ALA A 87 -8.52 -20.38 17.63
CA ALA A 87 -7.96 -19.68 18.78
C ALA A 87 -6.56 -19.11 18.48
N ASP A 88 -5.73 -19.84 17.74
CA ASP A 88 -4.43 -19.34 17.26
C ASP A 88 -4.56 -18.16 16.31
N LEU A 89 -5.49 -18.22 15.36
CA LEU A 89 -5.71 -17.15 14.38
C LEU A 89 -6.28 -15.90 15.04
N LEU A 90 -7.15 -16.02 16.04
CA LEU A 90 -7.62 -14.91 16.86
C LEU A 90 -6.46 -14.22 17.59
N ARG A 91 -5.58 -14.98 18.26
CA ARG A 91 -4.39 -14.41 18.92
C ARG A 91 -3.48 -13.67 17.95
N LYS A 92 -3.30 -14.21 16.74
CA LYS A 92 -2.50 -13.57 15.67
C LYS A 92 -3.16 -12.29 15.16
N ARG A 93 -4.50 -12.24 15.12
CA ARG A 93 -5.26 -11.05 14.75
C ARG A 93 -5.11 -9.94 15.79
N ASP A 94 -5.29 -10.25 17.06
CA ASP A 94 -5.13 -9.28 18.16
C ASP A 94 -3.72 -8.65 18.17
N LEU A 95 -2.71 -9.46 17.87
CA LEU A 95 -1.32 -9.01 17.75
C LEU A 95 -1.13 -8.09 16.52
N LEU A 96 -1.76 -8.42 15.40
CA LEU A 96 -1.69 -7.61 14.19
C LEU A 96 -2.39 -6.26 14.36
N ASP A 97 -3.48 -6.23 15.13
CA ASP A 97 -4.19 -5.01 15.47
C ASP A 97 -3.33 -4.10 16.36
N GLN A 98 -2.69 -4.65 17.40
CA GLN A 98 -1.70 -3.89 18.20
C GLN A 98 -0.56 -3.31 17.36
N VAL A 99 -0.05 -4.06 16.37
CA VAL A 99 0.98 -3.58 15.45
C VAL A 99 0.45 -2.42 14.59
N ALA A 100 -0.79 -2.52 14.11
CA ALA A 100 -1.42 -1.49 13.29
C ALA A 100 -1.70 -0.20 14.08
N ASP A 101 -2.17 -0.34 15.33
CA ASP A 101 -2.40 0.78 16.23
C ASP A 101 -1.09 1.53 16.51
N ARG A 102 -0.03 0.80 16.88
CA ARG A 102 1.29 1.40 17.11
C ARG A 102 1.84 2.10 15.86
N LEU A 103 1.59 1.56 14.67
CA LEU A 103 2.00 2.19 13.42
C LEU A 103 1.24 3.50 13.18
N SER A 104 -0.05 3.55 13.51
CA SER A 104 -0.86 4.76 13.46
C SER A 104 -0.36 5.81 14.45
N ASP A 105 -0.07 5.42 15.70
CA ASP A 105 0.52 6.33 16.70
C ASP A 105 1.82 6.94 16.20
N LEU A 106 2.71 6.14 15.60
CA LEU A 106 3.97 6.62 15.04
C LEU A 106 3.76 7.59 13.87
N ALA A 107 2.70 7.38 13.08
CA ALA A 107 2.34 8.29 12.01
C ALA A 107 1.81 9.64 12.55
N GLU A 108 1.01 9.61 13.61
CA GLU A 108 0.51 10.81 14.28
C GLU A 108 1.65 11.59 14.95
N LEU A 109 2.57 10.90 15.64
CA LEU A 109 3.74 11.51 16.25
C LEU A 109 4.66 12.16 15.20
N ALA A 110 4.81 11.52 14.03
CA ALA A 110 5.55 12.09 12.91
C ALA A 110 4.88 13.37 12.37
N ALA A 111 3.56 13.36 12.23
CA ALA A 111 2.80 14.53 11.78
C ALA A 111 2.86 15.68 12.81
N ALA A 112 2.72 15.37 14.10
CA ALA A 112 2.85 16.36 15.17
C ALA A 112 4.27 16.95 15.25
N ALA A 113 5.31 16.13 15.07
CA ALA A 113 6.69 16.62 15.02
C ALA A 113 6.99 17.49 13.79
N GLY A 114 6.38 17.17 12.63
CA GLY A 114 6.47 17.98 11.42
C GLY A 114 5.73 19.31 11.52
N ASN A 115 4.55 19.32 12.14
CA ASN A 115 3.75 20.54 12.35
C ASN A 115 4.31 21.47 13.43
N ASN A 116 5.23 21.00 14.29
CA ASN A 116 5.94 21.84 15.26
C ASN A 116 7.09 22.69 14.65
N VAL A 117 7.29 22.62 13.32
CA VAL A 117 8.24 23.48 12.59
C VAL A 117 7.55 24.70 11.96
N ASP A 118 6.21 24.80 12.00
CA ASP A 118 5.45 25.85 11.29
C ASP A 118 4.80 26.90 12.21
N ALA A 119 5.43 27.24 13.33
CA ALA A 119 4.97 28.33 14.20
C ALA A 119 6.04 29.41 14.40
N GLY A 120 6.78 29.75 13.34
CA GLY A 120 7.76 30.84 13.44
C GLY A 120 8.69 31.04 12.25
N ASP A 121 8.21 31.04 11.01
CA ASP A 121 8.94 31.76 9.95
C ASP A 121 7.95 32.48 9.02
N ASP A 122 7.84 33.76 9.30
CA ASP A 122 7.26 34.80 8.46
C ASP A 122 8.39 35.26 7.52
N ASP A 123 8.56 34.63 6.36
CA ASP A 123 9.27 35.26 5.23
C ASP A 123 8.96 34.60 3.87
N ASP A 124 8.27 35.38 3.04
CA ASP A 124 8.32 35.43 1.57
C ASP A 124 8.18 34.13 0.75
N SER A 125 6.93 33.77 0.42
CA SER A 125 6.63 33.03 -0.81
C SER A 125 5.72 33.84 -1.71
N SER A 126 6.22 34.99 -2.18
CA SER A 126 5.74 35.65 -3.40
C SER A 126 6.12 34.84 -4.64
N ASP A 127 5.34 33.83 -5.01
CA ASP A 127 5.15 33.47 -6.42
C ASP A 127 3.86 32.64 -6.58
N GLY A 128 2.79 33.32 -6.95
CA GLY A 128 1.45 32.76 -7.02
C GLY A 128 0.57 33.62 -7.92
N GLU A 129 0.97 33.70 -9.19
CA GLU A 129 0.06 33.73 -10.35
C GLU A 129 -1.20 34.60 -10.23
N ASP A 130 -1.06 35.89 -10.55
CA ASP A 130 -2.17 36.81 -10.75
C ASP A 130 -2.92 36.47 -12.05
N LEU A 131 -3.87 35.53 -11.91
CA LEU A 131 -4.88 35.16 -12.88
C LEU A 131 -5.86 36.33 -13.06
N LEU A 132 -6.04 36.81 -14.31
CA LEU A 132 -7.25 37.50 -14.82
C LEU A 132 -7.35 39.05 -14.77
N ALA A 133 -6.30 39.83 -15.02
CA ALA A 133 -6.43 41.32 -15.04
C ALA A 133 -6.36 42.05 -16.40
N ASP A 134 -5.84 41.44 -17.47
CA ASP A 134 -5.66 42.13 -18.77
C ASP A 134 -5.82 41.10 -19.89
N ILE A 135 -6.85 41.05 -20.72
CA ILE A 135 -7.38 42.11 -21.58
C ILE A 135 -8.82 41.73 -21.96
N ILE A 136 -9.79 42.49 -21.44
CA ILE A 136 -11.04 42.69 -22.15
C ILE A 136 -10.73 43.70 -23.24
N ALA A 137 -10.74 43.27 -24.50
CA ALA A 137 -10.90 44.17 -25.63
C ALA A 137 -11.95 43.59 -26.58
N THR A 138 -12.98 44.39 -26.75
CA THR A 138 -14.24 44.28 -27.50
C THR A 138 -14.12 43.83 -28.97
N PRO A 139 -15.24 43.37 -29.57
CA PRO A 139 -15.28 42.66 -30.85
C PRO A 139 -15.06 43.61 -32.05
N SER A 140 -14.59 43.06 -33.17
CA SER A 140 -14.70 43.74 -34.47
C SER A 140 -15.03 42.71 -35.56
N GLU A 141 -16.20 42.88 -36.17
CA GLU A 141 -16.64 42.20 -37.39
C GLU A 141 -15.74 42.52 -38.59
N SER A 142 -15.49 41.54 -39.46
CA SER A 142 -15.84 41.58 -40.89
C SER A 142 -15.25 40.40 -41.68
N LEU A 143 -16.14 39.66 -42.38
CA LEU A 143 -16.11 39.20 -43.80
C LEU A 143 -14.75 38.73 -44.38
N ASP A 144 -14.62 37.64 -45.13
CA ASP A 144 -15.46 37.19 -46.24
C ASP A 144 -15.12 35.73 -46.62
N SER A 145 -16.14 35.11 -47.18
CA SER A 145 -16.23 33.87 -47.96
C SER A 145 -14.96 33.38 -48.65
N THR A 146 -14.75 32.06 -48.65
CA THR A 146 -14.93 31.20 -49.85
C THR A 146 -14.45 29.78 -49.58
N ARG A 147 -15.18 28.83 -50.20
CA ARG A 147 -14.75 27.48 -50.63
C ARG A 147 -15.37 26.27 -49.89
N SER A 148 -16.63 26.06 -50.25
CA SER A 148 -17.14 24.86 -50.95
C SER A 148 -17.29 23.53 -50.19
N PRO A 149 -18.25 22.69 -50.63
CA PRO A 149 -19.02 21.79 -49.79
C PRO A 149 -18.38 20.41 -49.71
N ASP A 150 -18.27 19.88 -48.51
CA ASP A 150 -18.06 18.44 -48.32
C ASP A 150 -19.42 17.79 -48.07
N MET A 151 -19.70 16.79 -48.90
CA MET A 151 -20.98 16.09 -48.92
C MET A 151 -21.06 15.04 -47.81
N GLN A 152 -22.31 14.77 -47.42
CA GLN A 152 -22.82 13.62 -46.65
C GLN A 152 -22.78 13.79 -45.13
N PRO A 153 -23.94 13.56 -44.50
CA PRO A 153 -24.15 12.21 -43.99
C PRO A 153 -25.53 11.62 -44.35
N GLU A 154 -25.55 10.30 -44.28
CA GLU A 154 -26.69 9.42 -44.47
C GLU A 154 -27.80 9.63 -43.42
N GLU A 155 -29.04 9.37 -43.88
CA GLU A 155 -30.28 8.83 -43.24
C GLU A 155 -30.42 8.76 -41.71
N PRO A 156 -31.64 8.79 -41.09
CA PRO A 156 -32.93 8.25 -41.61
C PRO A 156 -34.21 9.05 -41.18
N ASP A 157 -35.38 8.66 -41.69
CA ASP A 157 -36.70 8.69 -40.99
C ASP A 157 -37.80 8.23 -41.99
N GLU A 158 -38.37 7.04 -41.83
CA GLU A 158 -39.55 6.74 -41.01
C GLU A 158 -40.85 7.40 -41.52
N THR A 159 -41.59 6.66 -42.37
CA THR A 159 -43.05 6.40 -42.29
C THR A 159 -43.44 5.26 -43.22
#